data_AF-A0A8T4YGE7-F1
#
_entry.id   AF-A0A8T4YGE7-F1
#
_cell.length_a   1.000
_cell.length_b   1.000
_cell.length_c   1.000
_cell.angle_alpha   90.00
_cell.angle_beta   90.00
_cell.angle_gamma   90.00
#
_symmetry.space_group_name_H-M   'P 1'
#
loop_
_entity.id
_entity.type
_entity.pdbx_description
1 polymer ?
#
loop_
_entity_poly.entity_id
_entity_poly.type
_entity_poly.pdbx_seq_one_letter_code
_entity_poly.pdbx_strand_id
1 'polypeptide(L)'
;MKETVKIGAQKWWVQQGITTVHCFCGPYAMRIYQELLEEGELPLRIQWIVYTEDPKIGLDSLINLGIRTGFGNERIKIGGLKIFVDGAFMGLSAATYEPYIGMPNYCGLLKLTPQELTEIVVKAHREGLRLCIHAIGDKAQDMALDAIEEALKTIPKEDHRHRIEHMGNELTSKERIKRAKRLGVIPVPTVEWVYAYGDFIETYLGPERARQSFLIKSLLDEGLRPPGSSDTLGTEPLSINPFFSIWCAVARRTFAGNVLIPEESISVMDAIRMYTINGAYAGFEENIKGSIEPGKLADMIVISDDILTIPTDNVKDIRVEMTIIDGKIVYQR
;
A
#
# COMPACT_ATOMS: atom_id res chain seq x y z
N MET A 1 15.64 -5.68 22.36
CA MET A 1 14.81 -4.93 21.40
C MET A 1 15.31 -5.08 19.97
N LYS A 2 16.57 -4.72 19.67
CA LYS A 2 17.18 -4.93 18.34
C LYS A 2 17.03 -6.38 17.84
N GLU A 3 17.39 -7.35 18.68
CA GLU A 3 17.22 -8.78 18.38
C GLU A 3 15.76 -9.14 18.09
N THR A 4 14.80 -8.57 18.83
CA THR A 4 13.36 -8.77 18.61
C THR A 4 12.92 -8.25 17.25
N VAL A 5 13.40 -7.06 16.84
CA VAL A 5 13.11 -6.50 15.52
C VAL A 5 13.71 -7.36 14.41
N LYS A 6 14.95 -7.84 14.58
CA LYS A 6 15.61 -8.75 13.63
C LYS A 6 14.83 -10.05 13.47
N ILE A 7 14.49 -10.72 14.57
CA ILE A 7 13.71 -11.97 14.57
C ILE A 7 12.32 -11.74 13.97
N GLY A 8 11.64 -10.66 14.35
CA GLY A 8 10.32 -10.31 13.82
C GLY A 8 10.37 -10.05 12.32
N ALA A 9 11.35 -9.27 11.85
CA ALA A 9 11.55 -9.00 10.45
C ALA A 9 11.85 -10.27 9.63
N GLN A 10 12.66 -11.17 10.18
CA GLN A 10 12.92 -12.47 9.59
C GLN A 10 11.63 -13.30 9.49
N LYS A 11 10.90 -13.45 10.60
CA LYS A 11 9.74 -14.32 10.72
C LYS A 11 8.52 -13.83 9.92
N TRP A 12 8.26 -12.52 9.95
CA TRP A 12 7.05 -11.95 9.39
C TRP A 12 7.20 -11.51 7.94
N TRP A 13 8.42 -11.16 7.51
CA TRP A 13 8.65 -10.65 6.15
C TRP A 13 9.52 -11.60 5.33
N VAL A 14 10.75 -11.86 5.78
CA VAL A 14 11.72 -12.62 4.97
C VAL A 14 11.26 -14.07 4.75
N GLN A 15 10.71 -14.74 5.76
CA GLN A 15 10.13 -16.09 5.62
C GLN A 15 8.93 -16.15 4.67
N GLN A 16 8.25 -15.02 4.46
CA GLN A 16 7.13 -14.90 3.51
C GLN A 16 7.58 -14.41 2.12
N GLY A 17 8.90 -14.31 1.90
CA GLY A 17 9.46 -13.89 0.60
C GLY A 17 9.50 -12.38 0.38
N ILE A 18 9.23 -11.57 1.41
CA ILE A 18 9.20 -10.12 1.30
C ILE A 18 10.62 -9.57 1.47
N THR A 19 11.16 -8.99 0.40
CA THR A 19 12.51 -8.42 0.35
C THR A 19 12.55 -6.91 0.60
N THR A 20 11.42 -6.23 0.43
CA THR A 20 11.27 -4.78 0.65
C THR A 20 9.93 -4.49 1.31
N VAL A 21 9.93 -3.61 2.32
CA VAL A 21 8.69 -3.06 2.91
C VAL A 21 8.65 -1.54 2.81
N HIS A 22 7.48 -1.00 2.49
CA HIS A 22 7.19 0.43 2.67
C HIS A 22 6.59 0.59 4.07
N CYS A 23 7.45 0.91 5.02
CA CYS A 23 7.15 0.81 6.44
C CYS A 23 6.69 2.15 6.99
N PHE A 24 5.52 2.15 7.62
CA PHE A 24 5.03 3.25 8.44
C PHE A 24 5.45 3.05 9.91
N CYS A 25 6.74 2.89 10.20
CA CYS A 25 7.20 2.73 11.58
C CYS A 25 7.56 4.08 12.22
N GLY A 26 7.60 4.14 13.55
CA GLY A 26 8.11 5.32 14.27
C GLY A 26 9.64 5.44 14.21
N PRO A 27 10.19 6.61 14.60
CA PRO A 27 11.64 6.88 14.58
C PRO A 27 12.47 5.95 15.46
N TYR A 28 11.87 5.33 16.48
CA TYR A 28 12.57 4.36 17.31
C TYR A 28 12.92 3.08 16.54
N ALA A 29 11.97 2.54 15.77
CA ALA A 29 12.22 1.39 14.90
C ALA A 29 13.27 1.71 13.83
N MET A 30 13.23 2.94 13.28
CA MET A 30 14.20 3.35 12.28
C MET A 30 15.64 3.43 12.81
N ARG A 31 15.84 3.80 14.08
CA ARG A 31 17.16 3.73 14.71
C ARG A 31 17.67 2.30 14.79
N ILE A 32 16.80 1.37 15.18
CA ILE A 32 17.14 -0.06 15.23
C ILE A 32 17.50 -0.59 13.83
N TYR A 33 16.76 -0.20 12.78
CA TYR A 33 17.11 -0.61 11.42
C TYR A 33 18.46 -0.05 10.96
N GLN A 34 18.82 1.19 11.34
CA GLN A 34 20.13 1.75 11.05
C GLN A 34 21.25 1.00 11.78
N GLU A 35 21.08 0.68 13.07
CA GLU A 35 22.03 -0.15 13.83
C GLU A 35 22.23 -1.53 13.18
N LEU A 36 21.13 -2.19 12.79
CA LEU A 36 21.19 -3.47 12.09
C LEU A 36 21.87 -3.34 10.72
N LEU A 37 21.71 -2.21 10.02
CA LEU A 37 22.37 -1.97 8.75
C LEU A 37 23.88 -1.81 8.92
N GLU A 38 24.32 -1.05 9.92
CA GLU A 38 25.74 -0.84 10.24
C GLU A 38 26.44 -2.15 10.61
N GLU A 39 25.72 -3.07 11.27
CA GLU A 39 26.19 -4.40 11.63
C GLU A 39 26.11 -5.42 10.48
N GLY A 40 25.52 -5.04 9.34
CA GLY A 40 25.31 -5.95 8.21
C GLY A 40 24.23 -7.02 8.47
N GLU A 41 23.38 -6.83 9.49
CA GLU A 41 22.37 -7.78 9.94
C GLU A 41 20.94 -7.40 9.54
N LEU A 42 20.72 -6.25 8.90
CA LEU A 42 19.39 -5.83 8.45
C LEU A 42 18.85 -6.84 7.42
N PRO A 43 17.75 -7.55 7.68
CA PRO A 43 17.39 -8.73 6.88
C PRO A 43 16.57 -8.42 5.62
N LEU A 44 16.10 -7.18 5.44
CA LEU A 44 15.34 -6.74 4.25
C LEU A 44 15.56 -5.24 3.98
N ARG A 45 15.01 -4.73 2.87
CA ARG A 45 15.05 -3.30 2.53
C ARG A 45 13.85 -2.55 3.11
N ILE A 46 14.07 -1.32 3.55
CA ILE A 46 13.06 -0.47 4.17
C ILE A 46 12.92 0.84 3.37
N GLN A 47 11.72 1.12 2.88
CA GLN A 47 11.30 2.49 2.56
C GLN A 47 10.51 3.04 3.73
N TRP A 48 11.09 3.99 4.46
CA TRP A 48 10.42 4.61 5.60
C TRP A 48 9.43 5.67 5.13
N ILE A 49 8.15 5.49 5.46
CA ILE A 49 7.13 6.51 5.29
C ILE A 49 6.89 7.17 6.64
N VAL A 50 7.28 8.44 6.74
CA VAL A 50 7.24 9.20 7.98
C VAL A 50 5.82 9.70 8.23
N TYR A 51 5.26 9.42 9.40
CA TYR A 51 3.97 9.99 9.79
C TYR A 51 4.09 11.48 10.04
N THR A 52 3.18 12.28 9.48
CA THR A 52 3.11 13.71 9.78
C THR A 52 2.67 14.01 11.21
N GLU A 53 2.06 13.04 11.88
CA GLU A 53 1.42 13.18 13.19
C GLU A 53 2.23 12.60 14.34
N ASP A 54 3.43 12.06 14.07
CA ASP A 54 4.31 11.68 15.17
C ASP A 54 4.69 12.97 15.93
N PRO A 55 4.46 13.06 17.24
CA PRO A 55 4.68 14.29 18.01
C PRO A 55 6.15 14.70 18.06
N LYS A 56 7.07 13.82 17.65
CA LYS A 56 8.52 14.05 17.66
C LYS A 56 9.05 14.41 16.28
N ILE A 57 8.48 13.86 15.22
CA ILE A 57 8.93 14.07 13.84
C ILE A 57 7.74 14.22 12.90
N GLY A 58 7.81 15.17 11.98
CA GLY A 58 6.75 15.37 10.98
C GLY A 58 7.27 16.06 9.73
N LEU A 59 6.35 16.64 8.96
CA LEU A 59 6.65 17.37 7.73
C LEU A 59 7.76 18.41 7.94
N ASP A 60 7.59 19.29 8.93
CA ASP A 60 8.54 20.39 9.19
C ASP A 60 9.92 19.88 9.64
N SER A 61 9.98 18.73 10.32
CA SER A 61 11.25 18.11 10.68
C SER A 61 12.03 17.68 9.44
N LEU A 62 11.36 17.06 8.45
CA LEU A 62 12.01 16.65 7.20
C LEU A 62 12.46 17.86 6.38
N ILE A 63 11.62 18.90 6.29
CA ILE A 63 11.94 20.14 5.58
C ILE A 63 13.16 20.83 6.21
N ASN A 64 13.16 21.01 7.53
CA ASN A 64 14.25 21.72 8.22
C ASN A 64 15.60 20.98 8.15
N LEU A 65 15.56 19.66 7.96
CA LEU A 65 16.75 18.83 7.72
C LEU A 65 17.15 18.75 6.23
N GLY A 66 16.36 19.34 5.31
CA GLY A 66 16.59 19.26 3.87
C GLY A 66 16.34 17.89 3.27
N ILE A 67 15.53 17.05 3.94
CA ILE A 67 15.25 15.68 3.53
C ILE A 67 14.19 15.65 2.44
N ARG A 68 14.46 14.90 1.37
CA ARG A 68 13.55 14.67 0.24
C ARG A 68 13.28 13.17 0.07
N THR A 69 12.24 12.80 -0.66
CA THR A 69 12.00 11.38 -0.98
C THR A 69 13.20 10.79 -1.71
N GLY A 70 13.59 9.58 -1.30
CA GLY A 70 14.76 8.87 -1.79
C GLY A 70 16.02 9.05 -0.95
N PHE A 71 16.03 9.98 0.02
CA PHE A 71 17.19 10.17 0.90
C PHE A 71 17.52 8.91 1.71
N GLY A 72 18.77 8.47 1.67
CA GLY A 72 19.24 7.22 2.28
C GLY A 72 20.09 6.43 1.30
N ASN A 73 20.02 5.11 1.37
CA ASN A 73 20.73 4.19 0.48
C ASN A 73 19.79 3.08 -0.03
N GLU A 74 20.33 2.08 -0.72
CA GLU A 74 19.56 0.97 -1.32
C GLU A 74 18.91 0.02 -0.30
N ARG A 75 19.31 0.09 0.98
CA ARG A 75 18.79 -0.75 2.06
C ARG A 75 17.78 -0.01 2.92
N ILE A 76 18.05 1.26 3.26
CA ILE A 76 17.14 2.11 4.04
C ILE A 76 17.08 3.48 3.38
N LYS A 77 15.86 3.93 3.05
CA LYS A 77 15.62 5.27 2.52
C LYS A 77 14.28 5.85 2.99
N ILE A 78 14.16 7.17 2.94
CA ILE A 78 12.89 7.88 3.12
C ILE A 78 12.05 7.70 1.87
N GLY A 79 10.95 6.97 2.00
CA GLY A 79 9.99 6.79 0.91
C GLY A 79 9.02 7.97 0.77
N GLY A 80 8.63 8.61 1.87
CA GLY A 80 7.70 9.75 1.80
C GLY A 80 7.04 10.07 3.13
N LEU A 81 5.88 10.72 3.05
CA LEU A 81 5.07 11.18 4.18
C LEU A 81 3.69 10.53 4.19
N LYS A 82 3.26 10.04 5.35
CA LYS A 82 1.91 9.49 5.58
C LYS A 82 1.02 10.54 6.23
N ILE A 83 -0.17 10.72 5.66
CA ILE A 83 -1.23 11.64 6.11
C ILE A 83 -2.53 10.86 6.26
N PHE A 84 -3.36 11.18 7.24
CA PHE A 84 -4.72 10.64 7.38
C PHE A 84 -5.79 11.69 7.12
N VAL A 85 -6.70 11.38 6.20
CA VAL A 85 -7.86 12.25 5.88
C VAL A 85 -9.10 11.79 6.65
N ASP A 86 -9.35 10.48 6.71
CA ASP A 86 -10.50 9.88 7.38
C ASP A 86 -10.13 8.61 8.16
N GLY A 87 -11.15 7.94 8.70
CA GLY A 87 -11.02 6.65 9.38
C GLY A 87 -11.17 5.45 8.45
N ALA A 88 -11.86 4.41 8.92
CA ALA A 88 -12.08 3.17 8.17
C ALA A 88 -13.54 2.73 8.22
N PHE A 89 -13.98 1.96 7.22
CA PHE A 89 -15.35 1.46 7.13
C PHE A 89 -15.73 0.54 8.29
N MET A 90 -14.80 -0.26 8.82
CA MET A 90 -15.03 -1.13 9.98
C MET A 90 -15.38 -0.36 11.26
N GLY A 91 -14.86 0.86 11.40
CA GLY A 91 -15.21 1.77 12.50
C GLY A 91 -16.31 2.76 12.14
N LEU A 92 -16.95 2.61 10.97
CA LEU A 92 -17.89 3.56 10.37
C LEU A 92 -17.35 5.00 10.37
N SER A 93 -16.03 5.16 10.26
CA SER A 93 -15.36 6.46 10.39
C SER A 93 -14.75 6.94 9.07
N ALA A 94 -14.78 6.10 8.01
CA ALA A 94 -14.47 6.55 6.66
C ALA A 94 -15.49 7.62 6.22
N ALA A 95 -15.00 8.71 5.64
CA ALA A 95 -15.81 9.89 5.36
C ALA A 95 -16.54 9.74 4.02
N THR A 96 -17.87 9.79 4.07
CA THR A 96 -18.71 9.53 2.90
C THR A 96 -19.52 10.76 2.48
N TYR A 97 -19.99 10.79 1.22
CA TYR A 97 -20.99 11.79 0.81
C TYR A 97 -22.39 11.43 1.32
N GLU A 98 -22.77 10.16 1.16
CA GLU A 98 -24.07 9.64 1.60
C GLU A 98 -23.96 8.94 2.96
N PRO A 99 -24.95 9.10 3.86
CA PRO A 99 -24.95 8.48 5.19
C PRO A 99 -24.78 6.96 5.15
N TYR A 100 -24.27 6.41 6.25
CA TYR A 100 -24.22 4.97 6.48
C TYR A 100 -25.63 4.39 6.64
N ILE A 101 -25.82 3.14 6.21
CA ILE A 101 -27.09 2.42 6.38
C ILE A 101 -27.45 2.33 7.87
N GLY A 102 -28.70 2.68 8.20
CA GLY A 102 -29.21 2.68 9.58
C GLY A 102 -28.75 3.88 10.43
N MET A 103 -27.93 4.80 9.90
CA MET A 103 -27.41 5.97 10.63
C MET A 103 -27.74 7.27 9.91
N PRO A 104 -29.02 7.72 9.92
CA PRO A 104 -29.40 8.96 9.25
C PRO A 104 -28.60 10.14 9.82
N ASN A 105 -28.02 10.96 8.94
CA ASN A 105 -27.16 12.10 9.24
C ASN A 105 -25.72 11.79 9.70
N TYR A 106 -25.25 10.54 9.58
CA TYR A 106 -23.86 10.21 9.90
C TYR A 106 -23.11 9.73 8.65
N CYS A 107 -22.09 10.49 8.25
CA CYS A 107 -21.27 10.24 7.06
C CYS A 107 -19.78 10.02 7.41
N GLY A 108 -19.51 9.45 8.58
CA GLY A 108 -18.14 9.24 9.07
C GLY A 108 -17.45 10.52 9.53
N LEU A 109 -16.13 10.48 9.63
CA LEU A 109 -15.32 11.52 10.26
C LEU A 109 -14.19 11.97 9.34
N LEU A 110 -14.05 13.28 9.19
CA LEU A 110 -12.86 13.89 8.60
C LEU A 110 -11.91 14.30 9.72
N LYS A 111 -10.64 13.98 9.55
CA LYS A 111 -9.56 14.38 10.46
C LYS A 111 -9.02 15.76 10.14
N LEU A 112 -9.02 16.11 8.87
CA LEU A 112 -8.54 17.38 8.33
C LEU A 112 -9.65 18.04 7.53
N THR A 113 -9.71 19.36 7.57
CA THR A 113 -10.49 20.13 6.60
C THR A 113 -9.84 20.07 5.21
N PRO A 114 -10.58 20.33 4.12
CA PRO A 114 -10.01 20.39 2.78
C PRO A 114 -8.86 21.41 2.65
N GLN A 115 -8.95 22.53 3.36
CA GLN A 115 -7.92 23.57 3.36
C GLN A 115 -6.63 23.07 4.04
N GLU A 116 -6.73 22.52 5.25
CA GLU A 116 -5.57 21.99 5.98
C GLU A 116 -4.86 20.88 5.18
N LEU A 117 -5.63 19.96 4.59
CA LEU A 117 -5.07 18.91 3.74
C LEU A 117 -4.31 19.50 2.54
N THR A 118 -4.92 20.47 1.85
CA THR A 118 -4.31 21.14 0.70
C THR A 118 -3.01 21.86 1.08
N GLU A 119 -3.00 22.59 2.20
CA GLU A 119 -1.81 23.28 2.69
C GLU A 119 -0.66 22.31 2.98
N ILE A 120 -0.95 21.19 3.66
CA ILE A 120 0.05 20.14 3.96
C ILE A 120 0.58 19.52 2.66
N VAL A 121 -0.32 19.16 1.74
CA VAL A 121 0.02 18.48 0.46
C VAL A 121 0.86 19.39 -0.43
N VAL A 122 0.46 20.65 -0.63
CA VAL A 122 1.20 21.63 -1.43
C VAL A 122 2.58 21.88 -0.84
N LYS A 123 2.66 22.04 0.50
CA LYS A 123 3.94 22.26 1.20
C LYS A 123 4.88 21.06 1.02
N ALA A 124 4.43 19.85 1.29
CA ALA A 124 5.25 18.64 1.14
C ALA A 124 5.68 18.40 -0.31
N HIS A 125 4.78 18.60 -1.27
CA HIS A 125 5.06 18.46 -2.69
C HIS A 125 6.16 19.44 -3.14
N ARG A 126 6.06 20.72 -2.74
CA ARG A 126 7.06 21.75 -3.05
C ARG A 126 8.46 21.37 -2.61
N GLU A 127 8.57 20.75 -1.44
CA GLU A 127 9.84 20.34 -0.84
C GLU A 127 10.34 18.98 -1.41
N GLY A 128 9.62 18.40 -2.37
CA GLY A 128 10.02 17.17 -3.05
C GLY A 128 9.81 15.90 -2.22
N LEU A 129 8.84 15.92 -1.30
CA LEU A 129 8.42 14.75 -0.54
C LEU A 129 7.21 14.07 -1.23
N ARG A 130 7.30 12.75 -1.40
CA ARG A 130 6.19 11.91 -1.88
C ARG A 130 5.13 11.79 -0.80
N LEU A 131 3.88 12.00 -1.17
CA LEU A 131 2.73 11.86 -0.29
C LEU A 131 2.13 10.45 -0.36
N CYS A 132 1.73 9.93 0.78
CA CYS A 132 1.05 8.66 1.00
C CYS A 132 -0.22 8.95 1.81
N ILE A 133 -1.30 9.32 1.13
CA ILE A 133 -2.50 9.88 1.76
C ILE A 133 -3.50 8.76 2.04
N HIS A 134 -3.82 8.48 3.30
CA HIS A 134 -4.94 7.62 3.66
C HIS A 134 -6.25 8.32 3.37
N ALA A 135 -7.04 7.73 2.48
CA ALA A 135 -8.38 8.19 2.15
C ALA A 135 -9.23 7.00 1.71
N ILE A 136 -10.11 6.53 2.59
CA ILE A 136 -10.94 5.34 2.35
C ILE A 136 -12.30 5.74 1.76
N GLY A 137 -13.05 6.62 2.40
CA GLY A 137 -14.37 7.03 1.94
C GLY A 137 -14.32 7.89 0.68
N ASP A 138 -15.41 7.93 -0.09
CA ASP A 138 -15.48 8.69 -1.35
C ASP A 138 -15.21 10.18 -1.19
N LYS A 139 -15.69 10.78 -0.09
CA LYS A 139 -15.41 12.18 0.23
C LYS A 139 -13.93 12.42 0.53
N ALA A 140 -13.29 11.50 1.27
CA ALA A 140 -11.87 11.58 1.56
C ALA A 140 -11.01 11.39 0.30
N GLN A 141 -11.40 10.46 -0.59
CA GLN A 141 -10.72 10.23 -1.86
C GLN A 141 -10.75 11.49 -2.74
N ASP A 142 -11.90 12.16 -2.85
CA ASP A 142 -12.02 13.41 -3.62
C ASP A 142 -11.19 14.54 -3.00
N MET A 143 -11.21 14.69 -1.67
CA MET A 143 -10.37 15.67 -0.97
C MET A 143 -8.86 15.44 -1.23
N ALA A 144 -8.40 14.18 -1.23
CA ALA A 144 -7.02 13.85 -1.54
C ALA A 144 -6.65 14.16 -3.00
N LEU A 145 -7.55 13.85 -3.95
CA LEU A 145 -7.35 14.17 -5.36
C LEU A 145 -7.35 15.70 -5.61
N ASP A 146 -8.23 16.46 -4.94
CA ASP A 146 -8.27 17.93 -5.00
C ASP A 146 -6.94 18.54 -4.51
N ALA A 147 -6.45 18.09 -3.36
CA ALA A 147 -5.21 18.58 -2.77
C ALA A 147 -3.99 18.29 -3.67
N ILE A 148 -3.91 17.08 -4.24
CA ILE A 148 -2.84 16.71 -5.18
C ILE A 148 -2.93 17.53 -6.47
N GLU A 149 -4.13 17.74 -7.00
CA GLU A 149 -4.33 18.56 -8.19
C GLU A 149 -3.87 20.01 -7.96
N GLU A 150 -4.15 20.59 -6.79
CA GLU A 150 -3.67 21.93 -6.43
C GLU A 150 -2.14 21.99 -6.29
N ALA A 151 -1.52 20.98 -5.69
CA ALA A 151 -0.06 20.86 -5.64
C ALA A 151 0.56 20.81 -7.04
N LEU A 152 -0.03 20.05 -7.97
CA LEU A 152 0.45 19.93 -9.35
C LEU A 152 0.21 21.20 -10.19
N LYS A 153 -0.86 21.96 -9.91
CA LYS A 153 -1.07 23.27 -10.53
C LYS A 153 -0.02 24.28 -10.10
N THR A 154 0.33 24.28 -8.81
CA THR A 154 1.29 25.24 -8.23
C THR A 154 2.74 24.87 -8.53
N ILE A 155 3.09 23.58 -8.49
CA ILE A 155 4.41 23.05 -8.83
C ILE A 155 4.19 21.83 -9.75
N PRO A 156 4.22 22.00 -11.08
CA PRO A 156 4.06 20.88 -12.00
C PRO A 156 5.18 19.84 -11.86
N LYS A 157 4.81 18.57 -11.68
CA LYS A 157 5.73 17.44 -11.65
C LYS A 157 5.06 16.18 -12.18
N GLU A 158 5.52 15.69 -13.32
CA GLU A 158 4.95 14.49 -13.94
C GLU A 158 5.20 13.24 -13.10
N ASP A 159 6.45 13.01 -12.69
CA ASP A 159 6.83 11.80 -11.95
C ASP A 159 6.86 12.03 -10.43
N HIS A 160 5.70 12.35 -9.84
CA HIS A 160 5.57 12.65 -8.41
C HIS A 160 5.31 11.40 -7.54
N ARG A 161 4.79 10.30 -8.12
CA ARG A 161 4.42 9.03 -7.47
C ARG A 161 3.61 9.20 -6.18
N HIS A 162 2.79 10.25 -6.07
CA HIS A 162 1.93 10.41 -4.90
C HIS A 162 0.92 9.28 -4.87
N ARG A 163 0.64 8.81 -3.65
CA ARG A 163 -0.21 7.65 -3.42
C ARG A 163 -1.44 8.05 -2.65
N ILE A 164 -2.55 7.41 -2.98
CA ILE A 164 -3.72 7.38 -2.11
C ILE A 164 -3.85 5.95 -1.61
N GLU A 165 -3.63 5.78 -0.30
CA GLU A 165 -3.75 4.52 0.40
C GLU A 165 -5.23 4.15 0.53
N HIS A 166 -5.52 2.87 0.27
CA HIS A 166 -6.85 2.25 0.22
C HIS A 166 -7.76 2.68 -0.94
N MET A 167 -7.36 3.64 -1.77
CA MET A 167 -8.11 3.95 -2.99
C MET A 167 -8.19 2.69 -3.86
N GLY A 168 -9.41 2.31 -4.23
CA GLY A 168 -9.73 1.04 -4.86
C GLY A 168 -10.47 0.05 -3.95
N ASN A 169 -10.45 0.21 -2.62
CA ASN A 169 -11.09 -0.72 -1.69
C ASN A 169 -12.61 -0.53 -1.59
N GLU A 170 -13.11 0.67 -1.35
CA GLU A 170 -14.54 0.95 -1.28
C GLU A 170 -14.86 2.35 -1.84
N LEU A 171 -16.07 2.51 -2.39
CA LEU A 171 -16.60 3.76 -2.95
C LEU A 171 -15.69 4.48 -3.98
N THR A 172 -14.80 3.75 -4.63
CA THR A 172 -13.98 4.29 -5.72
C THR A 172 -14.79 4.24 -7.01
N SER A 173 -15.21 5.39 -7.53
CA SER A 173 -15.98 5.45 -8.77
C SER A 173 -15.07 5.42 -10.01
N LYS A 174 -15.60 5.04 -11.18
CA LYS A 174 -14.87 5.10 -12.45
C LYS A 174 -14.32 6.50 -12.76
N GLU A 175 -15.04 7.54 -12.37
CA GLU A 175 -14.59 8.93 -12.55
C GLU A 175 -13.40 9.27 -11.64
N ARG A 176 -13.36 8.75 -10.40
CA ARG A 176 -12.18 8.85 -9.53
C ARG A 176 -10.98 8.11 -10.09
N ILE A 177 -11.19 6.91 -10.67
CA ILE A 177 -10.13 6.14 -11.34
C ILE A 177 -9.51 6.96 -12.48
N LYS A 178 -10.34 7.49 -13.40
CA LYS A 178 -9.88 8.35 -14.50
C LYS A 178 -9.18 9.61 -14.00
N ARG A 179 -9.67 10.20 -12.91
CA ARG A 179 -9.05 11.39 -12.29
C ARG A 179 -7.68 11.05 -11.72
N ALA A 180 -7.54 9.95 -10.98
CA ALA A 180 -6.25 9.47 -10.49
C ALA A 180 -5.28 9.23 -11.64
N LYS A 181 -5.74 8.62 -12.74
CA LYS A 181 -4.92 8.41 -13.95
C LYS A 181 -4.44 9.72 -14.56
N ARG A 182 -5.32 10.71 -14.76
CA ARG A 182 -4.96 12.05 -15.25
C ARG A 182 -3.93 12.74 -14.37
N LEU A 183 -4.08 12.62 -13.06
CA LEU A 183 -3.22 13.28 -12.08
C LEU A 183 -1.92 12.52 -11.83
N GLY A 184 -1.70 11.32 -12.39
CA GLY A 184 -0.52 10.51 -12.11
C GLY A 184 -0.49 9.88 -10.70
N VAL A 185 -1.63 9.84 -10.02
CA VAL A 185 -1.77 9.29 -8.66
C VAL A 185 -1.74 7.76 -8.70
N ILE A 186 -1.06 7.15 -7.72
CA ILE A 186 -1.00 5.71 -7.52
C ILE A 186 -2.02 5.31 -6.45
N PRO A 187 -3.11 4.60 -6.81
CA PRO A 187 -3.99 3.99 -5.83
C PRO A 187 -3.31 2.77 -5.20
N VAL A 188 -3.42 2.60 -3.88
CA VAL A 188 -2.81 1.49 -3.13
C VAL A 188 -3.91 0.72 -2.40
N PRO A 189 -4.60 -0.21 -3.07
CA PRO A 189 -5.63 -1.02 -2.45
C PRO A 189 -5.03 -2.09 -1.52
N THR A 190 -5.78 -2.44 -0.48
CA THR A 190 -5.45 -3.53 0.46
C THR A 190 -6.34 -4.73 0.13
N VAL A 191 -5.84 -5.65 -0.69
CA VAL A 191 -6.70 -6.60 -1.43
C VAL A 191 -7.23 -7.73 -0.55
N GLU A 192 -6.50 -8.14 0.48
CA GLU A 192 -6.98 -9.20 1.39
C GLU A 192 -8.20 -8.79 2.24
N TRP A 193 -8.57 -7.52 2.24
CA TRP A 193 -9.83 -7.06 2.82
C TRP A 193 -11.06 -7.56 2.05
N VAL A 194 -10.91 -8.04 0.82
CA VAL A 194 -11.96 -8.83 0.14
C VAL A 194 -12.37 -10.03 1.00
N TYR A 195 -11.39 -10.76 1.54
CA TYR A 195 -11.64 -11.90 2.41
C TYR A 195 -12.20 -11.45 3.75
N ALA A 196 -11.55 -10.49 4.40
CA ALA A 196 -11.89 -10.09 5.77
C ALA A 196 -13.23 -9.35 5.89
N TYR A 197 -13.57 -8.50 4.91
CA TYR A 197 -14.65 -7.52 5.02
C TYR A 197 -15.70 -7.62 3.92
N GLY A 198 -15.44 -8.38 2.85
CA GLY A 198 -16.33 -8.47 1.69
C GLY A 198 -17.78 -8.83 2.03
N ASP A 199 -18.00 -9.69 3.01
CA ASP A 199 -19.34 -10.12 3.46
C ASP A 199 -20.13 -9.00 4.16
N PHE A 200 -19.45 -7.97 4.67
CA PHE A 200 -20.06 -6.94 5.51
C PHE A 200 -20.33 -5.64 4.76
N ILE A 201 -19.78 -5.43 3.57
CA ILE A 201 -19.83 -4.14 2.86
C ILE A 201 -21.27 -3.64 2.68
N GLU A 202 -22.17 -4.52 2.25
CA GLU A 202 -23.57 -4.17 2.04
C GLU A 202 -24.28 -3.76 3.35
N THR A 203 -23.83 -4.24 4.50
CA THR A 203 -24.48 -3.94 5.79
C THR A 203 -24.37 -2.46 6.16
N TYR A 204 -23.31 -1.79 5.73
CA TYR A 204 -23.05 -0.39 6.08
C TYR A 204 -23.13 0.56 4.87
N LEU A 205 -22.97 0.08 3.63
CA LEU A 205 -23.12 0.89 2.41
C LEU A 205 -24.41 0.63 1.62
N GLY A 206 -25.08 -0.50 1.84
CA GLY A 206 -26.16 -0.97 0.99
C GLY A 206 -25.64 -1.56 -0.34
N PRO A 207 -26.49 -2.33 -1.05
CA PRO A 207 -26.07 -3.12 -2.21
C PRO A 207 -25.54 -2.28 -3.37
N GLU A 208 -26.15 -1.13 -3.65
CA GLU A 208 -25.77 -0.30 -4.79
C GLU A 208 -24.38 0.33 -4.64
N ARG A 209 -24.07 0.85 -3.44
CA ARG A 209 -22.78 1.46 -3.15
C ARG A 209 -21.69 0.41 -2.94
N ALA A 210 -22.02 -0.76 -2.41
CA ALA A 210 -21.09 -1.88 -2.26
C ALA A 210 -20.50 -2.37 -3.58
N ARG A 211 -21.18 -2.17 -4.72
CA ARG A 211 -20.66 -2.48 -6.06
C ARG A 211 -19.41 -1.66 -6.45
N GLN A 212 -19.09 -0.59 -5.72
CA GLN A 212 -17.91 0.25 -5.96
C GLN A 212 -16.71 -0.17 -5.09
N SER A 213 -16.64 -1.45 -4.71
CA SER A 213 -15.62 -1.98 -3.82
C SER A 213 -14.64 -2.92 -4.52
N PHE A 214 -13.37 -2.80 -4.16
CA PHE A 214 -12.26 -3.61 -4.63
C PHE A 214 -12.16 -3.60 -6.17
N LEU A 215 -12.16 -2.40 -6.77
CA LEU A 215 -12.16 -2.18 -8.22
C LEU A 215 -10.78 -2.38 -8.87
N ILE A 216 -10.09 -3.48 -8.52
CA ILE A 216 -8.70 -3.74 -8.89
C ILE A 216 -8.53 -3.90 -10.40
N LYS A 217 -9.45 -4.61 -11.07
CA LYS A 217 -9.40 -4.79 -12.52
C LYS A 217 -9.66 -3.45 -13.22
N SER A 218 -10.65 -2.69 -12.77
CA SER A 218 -10.93 -1.36 -13.33
C SER A 218 -9.73 -0.40 -13.19
N LEU A 219 -8.98 -0.46 -12.09
CA LEU A 219 -7.74 0.31 -11.93
C LEU A 219 -6.71 -0.08 -13.00
N LEU A 220 -6.48 -1.39 -13.20
CA LEU A 220 -5.53 -1.89 -14.18
C LEU A 220 -5.95 -1.59 -15.63
N ASP A 221 -7.24 -1.73 -15.94
CA ASP A 221 -7.79 -1.49 -17.28
C ASP A 221 -7.70 0.00 -17.68
N GLU A 222 -7.76 0.93 -16.73
CA GLU A 222 -7.46 2.37 -16.95
C GLU A 222 -5.94 2.65 -17.10
N GLY A 223 -5.10 1.62 -16.95
CA GLY A 223 -3.65 1.72 -17.08
C GLY A 223 -2.96 2.31 -15.85
N LEU A 224 -3.57 2.22 -14.67
CA LEU A 224 -2.90 2.49 -13.39
C LEU A 224 -2.03 1.29 -12.98
N ARG A 225 -1.13 1.50 -12.02
CA ARG A 225 -0.19 0.49 -11.51
C ARG A 225 -0.31 0.35 -9.99
N PRO A 226 -1.44 -0.15 -9.46
CA PRO A 226 -1.61 -0.31 -8.03
C PRO A 226 -0.56 -1.29 -7.49
N PRO A 227 0.24 -0.93 -6.48
CA PRO A 227 1.02 -1.90 -5.74
C PRO A 227 0.10 -2.67 -4.79
N GLY A 228 0.44 -3.93 -4.53
CA GLY A 228 -0.17 -4.71 -3.47
C GLY A 228 0.24 -4.17 -2.11
N SER A 229 -0.69 -4.13 -1.17
CA SER A 229 -0.47 -3.75 0.23
C SER A 229 -1.19 -4.73 1.13
N SER A 230 -0.58 -5.02 2.28
CA SER A 230 -1.17 -5.88 3.31
C SER A 230 -1.71 -5.10 4.53
N ASP A 231 -1.38 -3.80 4.61
CA ASP A 231 -1.69 -2.91 5.76
C ASP A 231 -1.47 -3.54 7.15
N THR A 232 -0.52 -4.48 7.27
CA THR A 232 -0.25 -5.24 8.48
C THR A 232 1.04 -4.80 9.14
N LEU A 233 1.07 -4.90 10.47
CA LEU A 233 2.28 -4.73 11.28
C LEU A 233 2.93 -6.08 11.64
N GLY A 234 2.45 -7.19 11.06
CA GLY A 234 2.94 -8.54 11.31
C GLY A 234 2.10 -9.36 12.28
N THR A 235 1.00 -8.81 12.80
CA THR A 235 0.11 -9.44 13.79
C THR A 235 -0.99 -10.29 13.17
N GLU A 236 -1.22 -10.16 11.86
CA GLU A 236 -2.23 -10.89 11.09
C GLU A 236 -1.54 -11.93 10.20
N PRO A 237 -1.48 -13.22 10.59
CA PRO A 237 -0.66 -14.22 9.89
C PRO A 237 -1.02 -14.46 8.43
N LEU A 238 -2.27 -14.20 8.04
CA LEU A 238 -2.70 -14.29 6.64
C LEU A 238 -2.24 -13.08 5.83
N SER A 239 -2.33 -11.88 6.39
CA SER A 239 -1.97 -10.63 5.69
C SER A 239 -0.46 -10.49 5.45
N ILE A 240 0.38 -11.19 6.22
CA ILE A 240 1.84 -11.20 5.95
C ILE A 240 2.22 -12.10 4.76
N ASN A 241 1.33 -12.97 4.29
CA ASN A 241 1.59 -13.88 3.17
C ASN A 241 1.12 -13.25 1.84
N PRO A 242 2.02 -12.82 0.93
CA PRO A 242 1.62 -12.22 -0.34
C PRO A 242 0.74 -13.14 -1.21
N PHE A 243 0.92 -14.45 -1.11
CA PHE A 243 0.11 -15.41 -1.88
C PHE A 243 -1.34 -15.43 -1.42
N PHE A 244 -1.62 -15.12 -0.16
CA PHE A 244 -2.98 -14.97 0.33
C PHE A 244 -3.66 -13.75 -0.30
N SER A 245 -2.97 -12.60 -0.36
CA SER A 245 -3.51 -11.41 -1.02
C SER A 245 -3.63 -11.58 -2.55
N ILE A 246 -2.69 -12.29 -3.19
CA ILE A 246 -2.80 -12.68 -4.61
C ILE A 246 -4.05 -13.56 -4.82
N TRP A 247 -4.26 -14.56 -3.97
CA TRP A 247 -5.47 -15.38 -4.03
C TRP A 247 -6.73 -14.52 -3.82
N CYS A 248 -6.74 -13.56 -2.89
CA CYS A 248 -7.87 -12.63 -2.73
C CYS A 248 -8.14 -11.81 -4.00
N ALA A 249 -7.09 -11.37 -4.71
CA ALA A 249 -7.21 -10.60 -5.95
C ALA A 249 -7.81 -11.42 -7.10
N VAL A 250 -7.45 -12.71 -7.18
CA VAL A 250 -7.84 -13.60 -8.28
C VAL A 250 -9.16 -14.32 -7.98
N ALA A 251 -9.26 -14.99 -6.83
CA ALA A 251 -10.44 -15.78 -6.45
C ALA A 251 -11.59 -14.92 -5.92
N ARG A 252 -11.28 -13.75 -5.34
CA ARG A 252 -12.24 -12.81 -4.75
C ARG A 252 -13.21 -13.44 -3.74
N ARG A 253 -12.74 -14.49 -3.06
CA ARG A 253 -13.52 -15.21 -2.07
C ARG A 253 -13.53 -14.45 -0.74
N THR A 254 -14.71 -14.29 -0.17
CA THR A 254 -14.93 -13.73 1.16
C THR A 254 -14.75 -14.80 2.25
N PHE A 255 -14.72 -14.40 3.52
CA PHE A 255 -14.67 -15.31 4.66
C PHE A 255 -15.85 -16.30 4.67
N ALA A 256 -17.06 -15.87 4.35
CA ALA A 256 -18.24 -16.74 4.27
C ALA A 256 -18.28 -17.62 3.00
N GLY A 257 -17.27 -17.53 2.13
CA GLY A 257 -17.17 -18.32 0.90
C GLY A 257 -17.91 -17.73 -0.31
N ASN A 258 -18.44 -16.50 -0.19
CA ASN A 258 -19.04 -15.78 -1.31
C ASN A 258 -17.96 -15.27 -2.28
N VAL A 259 -18.35 -14.92 -3.49
CA VAL A 259 -17.46 -14.26 -4.46
C VAL A 259 -17.87 -12.80 -4.59
N LEU A 260 -17.00 -11.89 -4.14
CA LEU A 260 -17.28 -10.46 -4.14
C LEU A 260 -16.98 -9.85 -5.51
N ILE A 261 -17.99 -9.38 -6.24
CA ILE A 261 -17.85 -8.64 -7.52
C ILE A 261 -16.86 -9.37 -8.47
N PRO A 262 -17.25 -10.53 -9.01
CA PRO A 262 -16.36 -11.39 -9.79
C PRO A 262 -15.76 -10.70 -11.03
N GLU A 263 -16.43 -9.69 -11.58
CA GLU A 263 -15.96 -8.91 -12.72
C GLU A 263 -14.68 -8.12 -12.42
N GLU A 264 -14.36 -7.88 -11.15
CA GLU A 264 -13.15 -7.20 -10.70
C GLU A 264 -12.00 -8.18 -10.36
N SER A 265 -12.11 -9.44 -10.76
CA SER A 265 -11.03 -10.43 -10.69
C SER A 265 -9.92 -10.10 -11.69
N ILE A 266 -8.67 -10.33 -11.30
CA ILE A 266 -7.49 -10.10 -12.14
C ILE A 266 -6.74 -11.39 -12.42
N SER A 267 -5.87 -11.38 -13.43
CA SER A 267 -5.01 -12.52 -13.70
C SER A 267 -3.99 -12.72 -12.58
N VAL A 268 -3.53 -13.97 -12.39
CA VAL A 268 -2.42 -14.28 -11.47
C VAL A 268 -1.18 -13.44 -11.79
N MET A 269 -0.87 -13.24 -13.07
CA MET A 269 0.27 -12.44 -13.48
C MET A 269 0.13 -10.96 -13.10
N ASP A 270 -1.07 -10.39 -13.23
CA ASP A 270 -1.29 -9.01 -12.79
C ASP A 270 -1.19 -8.89 -11.27
N ALA A 271 -1.69 -9.88 -10.52
CA ALA A 271 -1.52 -9.94 -9.08
C ALA A 271 -0.03 -10.08 -8.68
N ILE A 272 0.77 -10.87 -9.40
CA ILE A 272 2.23 -10.95 -9.20
C ILE A 272 2.86 -9.57 -9.44
N ARG A 273 2.47 -8.86 -10.51
CA ARG A 273 2.98 -7.50 -10.80
C ARG A 273 2.64 -6.52 -9.68
N MET A 274 1.43 -6.59 -9.11
CA MET A 274 1.04 -5.77 -7.96
C MET A 274 2.02 -5.94 -6.79
N TYR A 275 2.40 -7.17 -6.47
CA TYR A 275 3.31 -7.50 -5.35
C TYR A 275 4.80 -7.48 -5.71
N THR A 276 5.17 -7.07 -6.92
CA THR A 276 6.57 -6.99 -7.37
C THR A 276 6.88 -5.65 -8.03
N ILE A 277 6.77 -5.57 -9.36
CA ILE A 277 7.18 -4.41 -10.15
C ILE A 277 6.34 -3.16 -9.87
N ASN A 278 5.05 -3.29 -9.52
CA ASN A 278 4.23 -2.12 -9.15
C ASN A 278 4.62 -1.55 -7.79
N GLY A 279 5.02 -2.41 -6.84
CA GLY A 279 5.62 -1.99 -5.57
C GLY A 279 6.93 -1.24 -5.78
N ALA A 280 7.81 -1.80 -6.62
CA ALA A 280 9.05 -1.14 -7.03
C ALA A 280 8.78 0.20 -7.74
N TYR A 281 7.81 0.25 -8.65
CA TYR A 281 7.36 1.47 -9.33
C TYR A 281 6.87 2.51 -8.31
N ALA A 282 5.96 2.17 -7.41
CA ALA A 282 5.51 3.10 -6.37
C ALA A 282 6.69 3.67 -5.55
N GLY A 283 7.77 2.88 -5.42
CA GLY A 283 9.02 3.19 -4.74
C GLY A 283 10.11 3.96 -5.52
N PHE A 284 9.94 4.24 -6.82
CA PHE A 284 11.01 4.69 -7.74
C PHE A 284 12.17 3.69 -7.92
N GLU A 285 11.90 2.39 -7.79
CA GLU A 285 12.91 1.33 -7.80
C GLU A 285 12.69 0.29 -8.92
N GLU A 286 11.76 0.53 -9.84
CA GLU A 286 11.44 -0.37 -10.95
C GLU A 286 12.62 -0.70 -11.87
N ASN A 287 13.61 0.20 -11.92
CA ASN A 287 14.82 0.03 -12.73
C ASN A 287 15.87 -0.86 -12.05
N ILE A 288 15.78 -1.06 -10.74
CA ILE A 288 16.75 -1.84 -9.96
C ILE A 288 16.15 -3.10 -9.35
N LYS A 289 14.83 -3.23 -9.23
CA LYS A 289 14.16 -4.44 -8.71
C LYS A 289 12.71 -4.56 -9.19
N GLY A 290 12.03 -5.63 -8.77
CA GLY A 290 10.64 -5.94 -9.12
C GLY A 290 10.50 -6.87 -10.32
N SER A 291 11.61 -7.23 -10.98
CA SER A 291 11.72 -8.30 -11.97
C SER A 291 13.10 -8.95 -11.85
N ILE A 292 13.29 -10.11 -12.49
CA ILE A 292 14.54 -10.87 -12.54
C ILE A 292 15.38 -10.60 -13.80
N GLU A 293 15.23 -9.41 -14.39
CA GLU A 293 15.97 -9.02 -15.59
C GLU A 293 17.46 -8.78 -15.29
N PRO A 294 18.39 -9.11 -16.21
CA PRO A 294 19.80 -8.82 -16.03
C PRO A 294 20.06 -7.34 -15.73
N GLY A 295 20.90 -7.07 -14.72
CA GLY A 295 21.23 -5.72 -14.27
C GLY A 295 20.42 -5.23 -13.06
N LYS A 296 19.36 -5.95 -12.67
CA LYS A 296 18.62 -5.68 -11.42
C LYS A 296 19.21 -6.42 -10.22
N LEU A 297 18.83 -5.96 -9.03
CA LEU A 297 19.14 -6.60 -7.76
C LEU A 297 18.65 -8.04 -7.75
N ALA A 298 19.48 -8.94 -7.25
CA ALA A 298 19.14 -10.35 -7.05
C ALA A 298 18.28 -10.53 -5.78
N ASP A 299 17.13 -9.86 -5.78
CA ASP A 299 16.08 -9.95 -4.75
C ASP A 299 14.96 -10.83 -5.30
N MET A 300 14.95 -12.11 -4.91
CA MET A 300 14.08 -13.12 -5.49
C MET A 300 13.72 -14.22 -4.50
N ILE A 301 12.73 -15.02 -4.86
CA ILE A 301 12.24 -16.12 -4.02
C ILE A 301 12.15 -17.40 -4.82
N VAL A 302 12.29 -18.53 -4.13
CA VAL A 302 11.93 -19.85 -4.64
C VAL A 302 10.65 -20.28 -3.93
N ILE A 303 9.66 -20.72 -4.69
CA ILE A 303 8.33 -21.09 -4.20
C ILE A 303 8.07 -22.58 -4.43
N SER A 304 7.22 -23.18 -3.60
CA SER A 304 6.93 -24.62 -3.60
C SER A 304 6.25 -25.12 -4.88
N ASP A 305 5.50 -24.26 -5.55
CA ASP A 305 4.63 -24.61 -6.67
C ASP A 305 4.68 -23.55 -7.78
N ASP A 306 4.41 -23.96 -9.02
CA ASP A 306 4.25 -23.03 -10.13
C ASP A 306 2.91 -22.28 -10.01
N ILE A 307 2.98 -21.07 -9.47
CA ILE A 307 1.84 -20.18 -9.25
C ILE A 307 1.01 -19.92 -10.53
N LEU A 308 1.58 -20.04 -11.72
CA LEU A 308 0.89 -19.77 -12.98
C LEU A 308 0.01 -20.94 -13.46
N THR A 309 0.22 -22.14 -12.94
CA THR A 309 -0.43 -23.36 -13.45
C THR A 309 -1.25 -24.11 -12.41
N ILE A 310 -1.01 -23.90 -11.11
CA ILE A 310 -1.82 -24.52 -10.06
C ILE A 310 -3.28 -24.01 -10.05
N PRO A 311 -4.23 -24.80 -9.49
CA PRO A 311 -5.58 -24.31 -9.25
C PRO A 311 -5.57 -23.03 -8.40
N THR A 312 -6.40 -22.05 -8.78
CA THR A 312 -6.46 -20.74 -8.10
C THR A 312 -6.61 -20.87 -6.59
N ASP A 313 -7.48 -21.77 -6.12
CA ASP A 313 -7.71 -21.94 -4.68
C ASP A 313 -6.49 -22.48 -3.92
N ASN A 314 -5.50 -23.06 -4.59
CA ASN A 314 -4.25 -23.53 -3.97
C ASN A 314 -3.19 -22.42 -3.90
N VAL A 315 -3.39 -21.27 -4.55
CA VAL A 315 -2.40 -20.17 -4.57
C VAL A 315 -2.08 -19.68 -3.16
N LYS A 316 -3.07 -19.53 -2.28
CA LYS A 316 -2.87 -19.08 -0.89
C LYS A 316 -1.99 -20.03 -0.04
N ASP A 317 -1.85 -21.28 -0.48
CA ASP A 317 -1.13 -22.34 0.24
C ASP A 317 0.33 -22.48 -0.21
N ILE A 318 0.75 -21.71 -1.23
CA ILE A 318 2.15 -21.64 -1.70
C ILE A 318 3.06 -21.25 -0.54
N ARG A 319 4.20 -21.93 -0.47
CA ARG A 319 5.24 -21.67 0.52
C ARG A 319 6.46 -21.07 -0.15
N VAL A 320 7.09 -20.14 0.54
CA VAL A 320 8.46 -19.72 0.21
C VAL A 320 9.42 -20.77 0.76
N GLU A 321 10.22 -21.33 -0.14
CA GLU A 321 11.29 -22.28 0.14
C GLU A 321 12.63 -21.58 0.36
N MET A 322 12.82 -20.43 -0.31
CA MET A 322 14.04 -19.62 -0.19
C MET A 322 13.75 -18.14 -0.44
N THR A 323 14.38 -17.27 0.34
CA THR A 323 14.41 -15.82 0.09
C THR A 323 15.86 -15.39 -0.12
N ILE A 324 16.09 -14.69 -1.22
CA ILE A 324 17.40 -14.22 -1.66
C ILE A 324 17.35 -12.69 -1.73
N ILE A 325 18.33 -12.03 -1.13
CA ILE A 325 18.50 -10.57 -1.20
C ILE A 325 19.97 -10.28 -1.50
N ASP A 326 20.23 -9.40 -2.48
CA ASP A 326 21.60 -9.13 -2.97
C ASP A 326 22.34 -10.42 -3.38
N GLY A 327 21.62 -11.43 -3.88
CA GLY A 327 22.18 -12.72 -4.28
C GLY A 327 22.58 -13.64 -3.11
N LYS A 328 22.30 -13.24 -1.86
CA LYS A 328 22.56 -14.03 -0.66
C LYS A 328 21.27 -14.68 -0.17
N ILE A 329 21.34 -15.96 0.16
CA ILE A 329 20.24 -16.68 0.81
C ILE A 329 20.11 -16.12 2.24
N VAL A 330 19.01 -15.42 2.50
CA VAL A 330 18.68 -14.86 3.82
C VAL A 330 17.64 -15.71 4.56
N TYR A 331 16.97 -16.61 3.85
CA TYR A 331 16.08 -17.63 4.42
C TYR A 331 16.06 -18.87 3.55
N GLN A 332 16.01 -20.04 4.20
CA GLN A 332 15.74 -21.33 3.60
C GLN A 332 14.89 -22.14 4.59
N ARG A 333 13.84 -22.80 4.09
CA ARG A 333 12.84 -23.51 4.90
C ARG A 333 13.37 -24.73 5.63
#